data_AF-A0A850GV37-F1
#
_entry.id   AF-A0A850GV37-F1
#
_cell.length_a   1.000
_cell.length_b   1.000
_cell.length_c   1.000
_cell.angle_alpha   90.00
_cell.angle_beta   90.00
_cell.angle_gamma   90.00
#
_symmetry.space_group_name_H-M   'P 1'
#
loop_
_entity.id
_entity.type
_entity.pdbx_description
1 polymer ?
#
loop_
_entity_poly.entity_id
_entity_poly.type
_entity_poly.pdbx_seq_one_letter_code
_entity_poly.pdbx_strand_id
1 'polypeptide(L)'
;MRGGERVRRLCWALPLLCLACAYPLLEDGEDEAASEANAVRTTVQAFAQRLASPPPPAAQPQAAAPEGEPSESDESERDPAGDQARAPLDAEQIAARLDEARELLRASEIKLRPRDTPRGPLPAGSALREAYREGRAINLEGRFEQVREWAALAKFASEEPGAELRRGPLAGYDLVITLSDKKKGPQLAYLHIVVPPRGLAQGPDAHGEHEAWVAGERWVNLSDYITPGRDYLVFKSNTEESLHRQWGAVSTIESVVEIAAEYRQRTGLPLGVGDISHVTGGKISDHWTHQHGVDADLYLLDPADTDKDGRPRVWWSHIKRGVSMWTSKPKGKGEREPRLDPNDELSLTATSQRLRILAQIVFEIDAVAYFVHNDANVLAPFDEQVGDRRPGRRFLHADNRGYWPTHADHVHLRWVEGKLPVDVTPRP
;
A
#
# COMPACT_ATOMS: atom_id res chain seq x y z
N MET A 1 56.43 -55.01 5.15
CA MET A 1 56.73 -54.29 6.41
C MET A 1 55.55 -53.36 6.65
N ARG A 2 54.58 -53.70 7.51
CA ARG A 2 54.57 -53.56 8.99
C ARG A 2 54.67 -52.11 9.47
N GLY A 3 53.64 -51.71 10.23
CA GLY A 3 53.65 -50.65 11.26
C GLY A 3 53.31 -49.26 10.74
N GLY A 4 52.36 -48.49 11.28
CA GLY A 4 51.64 -48.59 12.54
C GLY A 4 51.84 -47.32 13.38
N GLU A 5 50.72 -46.72 13.81
CA GLU A 5 50.57 -45.88 15.03
C GLU A 5 51.26 -44.50 15.07
N ARG A 6 50.81 -43.45 15.78
CA ARG A 6 49.59 -43.03 16.52
C ARG A 6 49.87 -41.59 17.01
N VAL A 7 48.81 -40.77 17.13
CA VAL A 7 48.56 -39.75 18.21
C VAL A 7 49.45 -38.48 18.19
N ARG A 8 48.89 -37.24 18.16
CA ARG A 8 48.32 -36.43 19.28
C ARG A 8 47.39 -35.33 18.70
N ARG A 9 46.08 -35.31 18.98
CA ARG A 9 45.33 -34.50 19.99
C ARG A 9 45.95 -33.17 20.48
N LEU A 10 45.25 -32.07 20.18
CA LEU A 10 45.11 -30.81 20.93
C LEU A 10 43.80 -30.16 20.41
N CYS A 11 42.62 -30.30 21.03
CA CYS A 11 42.10 -29.65 22.24
C CYS A 11 42.39 -28.14 22.32
N TRP A 12 41.51 -27.32 21.72
CA TRP A 12 41.09 -26.04 22.28
C TRP A 12 39.57 -25.94 22.19
N ALA A 13 38.97 -25.58 23.31
CA ALA A 13 37.54 -25.53 23.57
C ALA A 13 37.09 -24.08 23.77
N LEU A 14 35.77 -23.88 23.63
CA LEU A 14 34.91 -22.78 24.10
C LEU A 14 34.81 -21.50 23.24
N PRO A 15 33.67 -20.77 23.28
CA PRO A 15 32.29 -21.24 23.52
C PRO A 15 31.24 -20.65 22.56
N LEU A 16 30.19 -21.44 22.32
CA LEU A 16 28.86 -20.98 21.97
C LEU A 16 28.30 -20.12 23.12
N LEU A 17 27.92 -18.88 22.82
CA LEU A 17 27.08 -18.07 23.70
C LEU A 17 25.65 -18.08 23.12
N CYS A 18 24.77 -18.86 23.76
CA CYS A 18 23.33 -18.73 23.61
C CYS A 18 22.85 -17.54 24.43
N LEU A 19 22.37 -16.49 23.77
CA LEU A 19 21.52 -15.47 24.39
C LEU A 19 20.07 -15.86 24.13
N ALA A 20 19.53 -16.68 25.02
CA ALA A 20 18.10 -16.78 25.25
C ALA A 20 17.72 -15.63 26.19
N CYS A 21 17.13 -14.57 25.66
CA CYS A 21 16.43 -13.60 26.48
C CYS A 21 15.02 -14.13 26.70
N ALA A 22 14.74 -14.53 27.94
CA ALA A 22 13.41 -14.86 28.42
C ALA A 22 12.50 -13.63 28.33
N TYR A 23 11.42 -13.75 27.56
CA TYR A 23 10.27 -12.85 27.66
C TYR A 23 9.42 -13.30 28.85
N PRO A 24 8.96 -12.40 29.73
CA PRO A 24 7.91 -12.75 30.66
C PRO A 24 6.58 -12.87 29.87
N LEU A 25 5.95 -14.03 30.02
CA LEU A 25 4.52 -14.20 29.77
C LEU A 25 3.77 -13.21 30.67
N LEU A 26 3.18 -12.18 30.07
CA LEU A 26 2.10 -11.41 30.68
C LEU A 26 0.79 -12.01 30.15
N GLU A 27 0.13 -12.76 31.03
CA GLU A 27 -1.30 -13.03 30.95
C GLU A 27 -2.06 -11.75 31.35
N ASP A 28 -3.30 -11.66 30.88
CA ASP A 28 -4.32 -10.63 31.10
C ASP A 28 -4.32 -9.45 30.12
N GLY A 29 -5.25 -9.49 29.15
CA GLY A 29 -5.56 -8.37 28.26
C GLY A 29 -6.71 -8.61 27.26
N GLU A 30 -7.69 -9.48 27.55
CA GLU A 30 -8.85 -9.66 26.65
C GLU A 30 -9.76 -8.41 26.61
N ASP A 31 -9.68 -7.53 27.61
CA ASP A 31 -10.46 -6.28 27.67
C ASP A 31 -9.81 -5.10 26.92
N GLU A 32 -8.48 -5.09 26.73
CA GLU A 32 -7.78 -4.01 26.00
C GLU A 32 -8.00 -4.10 24.48
N ALA A 33 -7.98 -5.32 23.92
CA ALA A 33 -8.21 -5.53 22.49
C ALA A 33 -9.64 -5.13 22.05
N ALA A 34 -10.63 -5.31 22.93
CA ALA A 34 -12.00 -4.86 22.68
C ALA A 34 -12.13 -3.32 22.78
N SER A 35 -11.37 -2.69 23.68
CA SER A 35 -11.31 -1.23 23.82
C SER A 35 -10.63 -0.57 22.61
N GLU A 36 -9.53 -1.14 22.12
CA GLU A 36 -8.83 -0.65 20.93
C GLU A 36 -9.67 -0.81 19.66
N ALA A 37 -10.32 -1.96 19.47
CA ALA A 37 -11.23 -2.17 18.34
C ALA A 37 -12.40 -1.17 18.32
N ASN A 38 -12.89 -0.76 19.49
CA ASN A 38 -13.97 0.22 19.61
C ASN A 38 -13.49 1.66 19.40
N ALA A 39 -12.26 1.98 19.80
CA ALA A 39 -11.62 3.28 19.53
C ALA A 39 -11.34 3.48 18.03
N VAL A 40 -10.87 2.44 17.34
CA VAL A 40 -10.69 2.42 15.88
C VAL A 40 -12.05 2.61 15.18
N ARG A 41 -13.08 1.86 15.59
CA ARG A 41 -14.43 1.98 15.02
C ARG A 41 -15.03 3.38 15.19
N THR A 42 -14.84 4.01 16.35
CA THR A 42 -15.34 5.36 16.65
C THR A 42 -14.61 6.41 15.80
N THR A 43 -13.31 6.24 15.58
CA THR A 43 -12.51 7.13 14.73
C THR A 43 -12.94 7.04 13.26
N VAL A 44 -13.15 5.82 12.76
CA VAL A 44 -13.65 5.55 11.40
C VAL A 44 -15.04 6.17 11.19
N GLN A 45 -15.94 6.07 12.17
CA GLN A 45 -17.29 6.60 12.07
C GLN A 45 -17.33 8.14 12.09
N ALA A 46 -16.49 8.79 12.92
CA ALA A 46 -16.36 10.24 12.95
C ALA A 46 -15.72 10.79 11.65
N PHE A 47 -14.82 10.02 11.03
CA PHE A 47 -14.19 10.39 9.77
C PHE A 47 -15.13 10.27 8.57
N ALA A 48 -15.92 9.20 8.49
CA ALA A 48 -16.97 9.05 7.47
C ALA A 48 -17.98 10.20 7.51
N GLN A 49 -18.30 10.71 8.69
CA GLN A 49 -19.16 11.90 8.86
C GLN A 49 -18.50 13.20 8.38
N ARG A 50 -17.18 13.34 8.49
CA ARG A 50 -16.45 14.51 7.96
C ARG A 50 -16.37 14.51 6.43
N LEU A 51 -16.14 13.35 5.82
CA LEU A 51 -16.13 13.22 4.35
C LEU A 51 -17.51 13.42 3.73
N ALA A 52 -18.59 13.12 4.47
CA ALA A 52 -19.97 13.35 4.04
C ALA A 52 -20.43 14.81 4.21
N SER A 53 -19.65 15.66 4.89
CA SER A 53 -20.00 17.07 5.09
C SER A 53 -19.55 17.91 3.89
N PRO A 54 -20.42 18.76 3.31
CA PRO A 54 -20.02 19.66 2.23
C PRO A 54 -18.92 20.63 2.72
N PRO A 55 -17.96 21.00 1.87
CA PRO A 55 -16.91 21.93 2.25
C PRO A 55 -17.53 23.28 2.65
N PRO A 56 -16.94 23.98 3.64
CA PRO A 56 -17.38 25.33 3.98
C PRO A 56 -17.28 26.21 2.73
N PRO A 57 -18.27 27.09 2.48
CA PRO A 57 -18.28 27.91 1.29
C PRO A 57 -17.02 28.79 1.24
N ALA A 58 -16.34 28.76 0.10
CA ALA A 58 -15.19 29.62 -0.15
C ALA A 58 -15.63 31.09 -0.04
N ALA A 59 -14.89 31.88 0.74
CA ALA A 59 -15.11 33.32 0.85
C ALA A 59 -14.90 33.98 -0.52
N GLN A 60 -15.99 34.42 -1.15
CA GLN A 60 -15.94 35.18 -2.40
C GLN A 60 -15.72 36.68 -2.12
N PRO A 61 -14.91 37.38 -2.93
CA PRO A 61 -14.79 38.82 -2.88
C PRO A 61 -16.04 39.50 -3.44
N GLN A 62 -16.53 40.52 -2.73
CA GLN A 62 -17.70 41.33 -3.09
C GLN A 62 -17.50 42.11 -4.40
N ALA A 63 -18.45 42.03 -5.33
CA ALA A 63 -18.86 43.16 -6.17
C ALA A 63 -20.26 42.94 -6.82
N ALA A 64 -21.15 43.90 -6.53
CA ALA A 64 -22.36 44.41 -7.21
C ALA A 64 -23.16 43.56 -8.25
N ALA A 65 -24.48 43.50 -7.99
CA ALA A 65 -25.59 42.96 -8.81
C ALA A 65 -26.02 43.93 -9.97
N PRO A 66 -26.98 43.61 -10.87
CA PRO A 66 -28.35 43.17 -10.53
C PRO A 66 -28.99 42.05 -11.38
N GLU A 67 -29.88 41.32 -10.68
CA GLU A 67 -31.20 40.80 -11.08
C GLU A 67 -31.35 40.04 -12.41
N GLY A 68 -31.33 38.70 -12.30
CA GLY A 68 -31.97 37.76 -13.21
C GLY A 68 -32.70 36.69 -12.38
N GLU A 69 -33.98 36.48 -12.67
CA GLU A 69 -34.90 35.57 -11.97
C GLU A 69 -34.38 34.12 -11.91
N PRO A 70 -34.63 33.37 -10.81
CA PRO A 70 -34.21 31.98 -10.72
C PRO A 70 -35.23 31.07 -11.43
N SER A 71 -34.75 30.44 -12.49
CA SER A 71 -35.37 29.28 -13.15
C SER A 71 -35.37 28.09 -12.18
N GLU A 72 -36.56 27.71 -11.71
CA GLU A 72 -36.83 26.38 -11.14
C GLU A 72 -36.53 25.30 -12.20
N SER A 73 -35.79 24.26 -11.80
CA SER A 73 -35.73 22.89 -12.36
C SER A 73 -34.30 22.38 -12.60
N ASP A 74 -33.76 21.66 -11.61
CA ASP A 74 -33.34 20.26 -11.75
C ASP A 74 -32.64 19.86 -10.44
N GLU A 75 -33.43 19.67 -9.39
CA GLU A 75 -33.06 18.70 -8.37
C GLU A 75 -33.19 17.32 -9.03
N SER A 76 -32.13 16.88 -9.70
CA SER A 76 -32.00 15.46 -10.05
C SER A 76 -32.00 14.71 -8.72
N GLU A 77 -33.13 14.07 -8.42
CA GLU A 77 -33.28 13.08 -7.36
C GLU A 77 -32.04 12.16 -7.40
N ARG A 78 -31.12 12.37 -6.46
CA ARG A 78 -30.17 11.32 -6.11
C ARG A 78 -31.00 10.26 -5.44
N ASP A 79 -31.41 9.30 -6.25
CA ASP A 79 -32.10 8.09 -5.84
C ASP A 79 -31.29 7.44 -4.69
N PRO A 80 -31.77 7.45 -3.44
CA PRO A 80 -31.07 6.83 -2.32
C PRO A 80 -31.24 5.30 -2.32
N ALA A 81 -31.72 4.72 -3.42
CA ALA A 81 -32.15 3.33 -3.54
C ALA A 81 -31.03 2.33 -3.93
N GLY A 82 -29.76 2.63 -3.63
CA GLY A 82 -28.63 1.80 -4.06
C GLY A 82 -28.41 0.49 -3.31
N ASP A 83 -28.93 0.36 -2.08
CA ASP A 83 -28.67 -0.82 -1.22
C ASP A 83 -29.93 -1.33 -0.51
N GLN A 84 -31.08 -1.26 -1.18
CA GLN A 84 -32.26 -1.98 -0.73
C GLN A 84 -31.98 -3.49 -0.78
N ALA A 85 -31.74 -4.04 0.41
CA ALA A 85 -31.74 -5.44 0.83
C ALA A 85 -32.07 -6.48 -0.27
N ARG A 86 -31.12 -6.75 -1.15
CA ARG A 86 -31.19 -7.92 -2.02
C ARG A 86 -31.28 -9.17 -1.16
N ALA A 87 -32.25 -10.03 -1.48
CA ALA A 87 -32.32 -11.34 -0.86
C ALA A 87 -30.98 -12.09 -1.08
N PRO A 88 -30.52 -12.88 -0.10
CA PRO A 88 -29.40 -13.77 -0.30
C PRO A 88 -29.65 -14.69 -1.50
N LEU A 89 -28.58 -15.04 -2.22
CA LEU A 89 -28.67 -15.99 -3.31
C LEU A 89 -29.08 -17.37 -2.80
N ASP A 90 -29.94 -18.04 -3.57
CA ASP A 90 -30.24 -19.45 -3.32
C ASP A 90 -29.10 -20.38 -3.80
N ALA A 91 -29.20 -21.67 -3.48
CA ALA A 91 -28.17 -22.64 -3.82
C ALA A 91 -27.95 -22.82 -5.34
N GLU A 92 -29.00 -22.66 -6.15
CA GLU A 92 -28.92 -22.79 -7.61
C GLU A 92 -28.18 -21.58 -8.21
N GLN A 93 -28.51 -20.38 -7.72
CA GLN A 93 -27.83 -19.14 -8.09
C GLN A 93 -26.36 -19.15 -7.69
N ILE A 94 -26.04 -19.63 -6.47
CA ILE A 94 -24.65 -19.79 -6.01
C ILE A 94 -23.89 -20.74 -6.92
N ALA A 95 -24.47 -21.91 -7.25
CA ALA A 95 -23.84 -22.89 -8.12
C ALA A 95 -23.57 -22.32 -9.52
N ALA A 96 -24.54 -21.61 -10.10
CA ALA A 96 -24.39 -20.95 -11.40
C ALA A 96 -23.24 -19.92 -11.40
N ARG A 97 -23.10 -19.13 -10.33
CA ARG A 97 -21.99 -18.17 -10.21
C ARG A 97 -20.63 -18.83 -10.02
N LEU A 98 -20.57 -19.96 -9.31
CA LEU A 98 -19.32 -20.71 -9.23
C LEU A 98 -18.95 -21.36 -10.55
N ASP A 99 -19.91 -21.83 -11.33
CA ASP A 99 -19.66 -22.36 -12.68
C ASP A 99 -19.18 -21.26 -13.63
N GLU A 100 -19.80 -20.07 -13.58
CA GLU A 100 -19.30 -18.88 -14.27
C GLU A 100 -17.85 -18.57 -13.89
N ALA A 101 -17.52 -18.53 -12.59
CA ALA A 101 -16.15 -18.29 -12.12
C ALA A 101 -15.16 -19.35 -12.65
N ARG A 102 -15.57 -20.63 -12.74
CA ARG A 102 -14.73 -21.70 -13.32
C ARG A 102 -14.47 -21.48 -14.80
N GLU A 103 -15.46 -21.03 -15.57
CA GLU A 103 -15.26 -20.72 -16.99
C GLU A 103 -14.35 -19.51 -17.17
N LEU A 104 -14.54 -18.46 -16.36
CA LEU A 104 -13.69 -17.27 -16.38
C LEU A 104 -12.22 -17.60 -16.07
N LEU A 105 -11.96 -18.46 -15.07
CA LEU A 105 -10.62 -18.96 -14.79
C LEU A 105 -9.99 -19.66 -15.99
N ARG A 106 -10.73 -20.54 -16.68
CA ARG A 106 -10.23 -21.24 -17.87
C ARG A 106 -9.97 -20.27 -19.03
N ALA A 107 -10.83 -19.28 -19.21
CA ALA A 107 -10.68 -18.24 -20.22
C ALA A 107 -9.45 -17.36 -19.95
N SER A 108 -9.09 -17.13 -18.68
CA SER A 108 -7.84 -16.49 -18.26
C SER A 108 -6.63 -17.43 -18.26
N GLU A 109 -6.71 -18.58 -18.94
CA GLU A 109 -5.64 -19.58 -19.06
C GLU A 109 -5.20 -20.24 -17.74
N ILE A 110 -5.97 -20.12 -16.67
CA ILE A 110 -5.73 -20.79 -15.39
C ILE A 110 -6.26 -22.23 -15.50
N LYS A 111 -5.43 -23.13 -16.02
CA LYS A 111 -5.80 -24.52 -16.39
C LYS A 111 -5.99 -25.49 -15.21
N LEU A 112 -5.77 -25.04 -13.98
CA LEU A 112 -5.99 -25.87 -12.79
C LEU A 112 -7.49 -26.00 -12.51
N ARG A 113 -7.91 -27.21 -12.15
CA ARG A 113 -9.30 -27.45 -11.72
C ARG A 113 -9.48 -26.90 -10.30
N PRO A 114 -10.37 -25.91 -10.08
CA PRO A 114 -10.66 -25.40 -8.74
C PRO A 114 -11.29 -26.48 -7.87
N ARG A 115 -11.11 -26.36 -6.56
CA ARG A 115 -11.67 -27.28 -5.56
C ARG A 115 -12.78 -26.59 -4.78
N ASP A 116 -13.84 -27.34 -4.50
CA ASP A 116 -14.99 -26.87 -3.71
C ASP A 116 -14.79 -27.06 -2.21
N THR A 117 -13.79 -27.86 -1.85
CA THR A 117 -13.42 -28.13 -0.45
C THR A 117 -12.31 -27.17 0.00
N PRO A 118 -12.37 -26.65 1.23
CA PRO A 118 -11.36 -25.72 1.73
C PRO A 118 -9.97 -26.37 1.72
N ARG A 119 -8.99 -25.61 1.26
CA ARG A 119 -7.55 -25.91 1.35
C ARG A 119 -6.81 -24.68 1.85
N GLY A 120 -5.68 -24.90 2.50
CA GLY A 120 -4.94 -23.82 3.14
C GLY A 120 -5.58 -23.30 4.42
N PRO A 121 -5.02 -22.24 5.01
CA PRO A 121 -5.58 -21.59 6.19
C PRO A 121 -6.95 -20.97 5.92
N LEU A 122 -7.81 -20.97 6.93
CA LEU A 122 -9.09 -20.26 6.95
C LEU A 122 -9.07 -19.24 8.09
N PRO A 123 -8.54 -18.03 7.85
CA PRO A 123 -8.37 -16.98 8.87
C PRO A 123 -9.69 -16.67 9.56
N ALA A 124 -9.66 -16.47 10.89
CA ALA A 124 -10.87 -16.25 11.67
C ALA A 124 -11.56 -14.91 11.36
N GLY A 125 -10.80 -13.88 10.97
CA GLY A 125 -11.32 -12.58 10.56
C GLY A 125 -11.78 -12.50 9.10
N SER A 126 -11.76 -13.62 8.35
CA SER A 126 -12.26 -13.70 6.99
C SER A 126 -13.62 -14.42 6.95
N ALA A 127 -14.49 -14.04 6.01
CA ALA A 127 -15.76 -14.73 5.75
C ALA A 127 -15.58 -16.12 5.11
N LEU A 128 -14.33 -16.52 4.81
CA LEU A 128 -14.02 -17.71 4.02
C LEU A 128 -14.55 -19.03 4.61
N ARG A 129 -14.54 -19.18 5.94
CA ARG A 129 -15.04 -20.41 6.59
C ARG A 129 -16.54 -20.58 6.41
N GLU A 130 -17.29 -19.48 6.55
CA GLU A 130 -18.73 -19.45 6.32
C GLU A 130 -19.04 -19.69 4.84
N ALA A 131 -18.32 -19.03 3.94
CA ALA A 131 -18.46 -19.22 2.50
C ALA A 131 -18.30 -20.69 2.07
N TYR A 132 -17.33 -21.43 2.63
CA TYR A 132 -17.21 -22.87 2.34
C TYR A 132 -18.34 -23.71 2.92
N ARG A 133 -18.85 -23.38 4.12
CA ARG A 133 -19.99 -24.11 4.71
C ARG A 133 -21.26 -23.94 3.88
N GLU A 134 -21.43 -22.77 3.28
CA GLU A 134 -22.57 -22.42 2.43
C GLU A 134 -22.37 -22.80 0.97
N GLY A 135 -21.23 -23.41 0.62
CA GLY A 135 -20.93 -23.80 -0.77
C GLY A 135 -20.72 -22.63 -1.72
N ARG A 136 -20.35 -21.45 -1.22
CA ARG A 136 -20.11 -20.21 -2.00
C ARG A 136 -18.66 -20.00 -2.44
N ALA A 137 -17.77 -20.93 -2.14
CA ALA A 137 -16.32 -20.74 -2.33
C ALA A 137 -15.66 -21.88 -3.10
N ILE A 138 -14.70 -21.52 -3.95
CA ILE A 138 -13.74 -22.44 -4.60
C ILE A 138 -12.31 -21.97 -4.37
N ASN A 139 -11.32 -22.86 -4.49
CA ASN A 139 -9.91 -22.47 -4.40
C ASN A 139 -9.02 -23.09 -5.48
N LEU A 140 -7.92 -22.39 -5.72
CA LEU A 140 -6.75 -22.84 -6.46
C LEU A 140 -5.55 -22.88 -5.51
N GLU A 141 -4.78 -23.97 -5.56
CA GLU A 141 -3.52 -24.12 -4.81
C GLU A 141 -2.35 -23.96 -5.78
N GLY A 142 -1.36 -23.15 -5.40
CA GLY A 142 -0.18 -22.91 -6.22
C GLY A 142 1.03 -22.44 -5.41
N ARG A 143 2.15 -22.23 -6.11
CA ARG A 143 3.29 -21.50 -5.55
C ARG A 143 2.98 -20.00 -5.49
N PHE A 144 3.77 -19.25 -4.72
CA PHE A 144 3.55 -17.81 -4.53
C PHE A 144 3.48 -17.02 -5.84
N GLU A 145 4.42 -17.25 -6.76
CA GLU A 145 4.42 -16.56 -8.07
C GLU A 145 3.18 -16.89 -8.91
N GLN A 146 2.73 -18.14 -8.89
CA GLN A 146 1.54 -18.54 -9.63
C GLN A 146 0.29 -17.88 -9.06
N VAL A 147 0.16 -17.83 -7.72
CA VAL A 147 -0.99 -17.19 -7.08
C VAL A 147 -0.96 -15.67 -7.27
N ARG A 148 0.22 -15.05 -7.32
CA ARG A 148 0.41 -13.65 -7.71
C ARG A 148 -0.12 -13.40 -9.11
N GLU A 149 0.33 -14.17 -10.10
CA GLU A 149 -0.13 -14.09 -11.49
C GLU A 149 -1.66 -14.29 -11.58
N TRP A 150 -2.21 -15.31 -10.90
CA TRP A 150 -3.65 -15.57 -10.91
C TRP A 150 -4.45 -14.46 -10.23
N ALA A 151 -3.96 -13.89 -9.13
CA ALA A 151 -4.62 -12.77 -8.47
C ALA A 151 -4.60 -11.53 -9.37
N ALA A 152 -3.49 -11.28 -10.07
CA ALA A 152 -3.38 -10.20 -11.04
C ALA A 152 -4.34 -10.40 -12.23
N LEU A 153 -4.41 -11.59 -12.81
CA LEU A 153 -5.36 -11.93 -13.87
C LEU A 153 -6.82 -11.80 -13.39
N ALA A 154 -7.14 -12.38 -12.23
CA ALA A 154 -8.49 -12.37 -11.65
C ALA A 154 -9.00 -10.94 -11.38
N LYS A 155 -8.14 -10.09 -10.80
CA LYS A 155 -8.48 -8.73 -10.37
C LYS A 155 -8.29 -7.68 -11.48
N PHE A 156 -7.29 -7.86 -12.35
CA PHE A 156 -6.83 -6.84 -13.29
C PHE A 156 -6.75 -7.25 -14.78
N ALA A 157 -7.16 -8.47 -15.14
CA ALA A 157 -7.11 -9.02 -16.50
C ALA A 157 -5.69 -9.10 -17.13
N SER A 158 -4.63 -8.93 -16.34
CA SER A 158 -3.23 -9.00 -16.80
C SER A 158 -2.35 -9.63 -15.72
N GLU A 159 -1.37 -10.43 -16.13
CA GLU A 159 -0.33 -10.97 -15.24
C GLU A 159 0.57 -9.85 -14.69
N GLU A 160 0.84 -8.85 -15.54
CA GLU A 160 1.58 -7.64 -15.24
C GLU A 160 0.67 -6.44 -15.51
N PRO A 161 -0.24 -6.09 -14.59
CA PRO A 161 -1.12 -4.95 -14.77
C PRO A 161 -0.27 -3.67 -14.68
N GLY A 162 -0.39 -2.79 -15.67
CA GLY A 162 0.30 -1.50 -15.71
C GLY A 162 -0.35 -0.45 -14.79
N ALA A 163 -0.27 0.83 -15.19
CA ALA A 163 -0.83 1.94 -14.43
C ALA A 163 -2.35 2.15 -14.61
N GLU A 164 -2.93 1.66 -15.71
CA GLU A 164 -4.35 1.78 -16.01
C GLU A 164 -5.15 0.71 -15.28
N LEU A 165 -6.19 1.13 -14.53
CA LEU A 165 -7.09 0.19 -13.89
C LEU A 165 -7.99 -0.48 -14.94
N ARG A 166 -7.64 -1.71 -15.31
CA ARG A 166 -8.51 -2.61 -16.08
C ARG A 166 -9.03 -3.67 -15.14
N ARG A 167 -10.35 -3.85 -15.07
CA ARG A 167 -10.94 -4.86 -14.18
C ARG A 167 -10.79 -6.24 -14.80
N GLY A 168 -10.35 -7.16 -13.96
CA GLY A 168 -10.29 -8.59 -14.26
C GLY A 168 -11.67 -9.23 -14.31
N PRO A 169 -11.78 -10.40 -14.95
CA PRO A 169 -13.04 -11.13 -15.07
C PRO A 169 -13.65 -11.51 -13.72
N LEU A 170 -12.82 -11.62 -12.68
CA LEU A 170 -13.26 -12.01 -11.33
C LEU A 170 -13.27 -10.83 -10.34
N ALA A 171 -13.08 -9.59 -10.80
CA ALA A 171 -13.04 -8.42 -9.91
C ALA A 171 -14.38 -8.13 -9.19
N GLY A 172 -15.49 -8.72 -9.64
CA GLY A 172 -16.79 -8.63 -8.98
C GLY A 172 -17.03 -9.69 -7.90
N TYR A 173 -16.13 -10.67 -7.77
CA TYR A 173 -16.17 -11.71 -6.74
C TYR A 173 -15.33 -11.27 -5.54
N ASP A 174 -15.60 -11.84 -4.38
CA ASP A 174 -14.69 -11.70 -3.25
C ASP A 174 -13.46 -12.58 -3.55
N LEU A 175 -12.27 -11.99 -3.50
CA LEU A 175 -11.00 -12.68 -3.71
C LEU A 175 -10.23 -12.72 -2.40
N VAL A 176 -9.97 -13.92 -1.89
CA VAL A 176 -9.21 -14.11 -0.65
C VAL A 176 -7.95 -14.88 -0.96
N ILE A 177 -6.78 -14.32 -0.64
CA ILE A 177 -5.50 -15.00 -0.78
C ILE A 177 -5.02 -15.46 0.60
N THR A 178 -4.66 -16.74 0.74
CA THR A 178 -4.10 -17.26 2.01
C THR A 178 -2.78 -17.98 1.78
N LEU A 179 -1.89 -17.94 2.78
CA LEU A 179 -0.53 -18.50 2.66
C LEU A 179 -0.34 -19.65 3.64
N SER A 180 0.21 -20.77 3.16
CA SER A 180 0.62 -21.88 4.04
C SER A 180 1.71 -21.44 5.03
N ASP A 181 1.71 -22.08 6.20
CA ASP A 181 2.76 -21.90 7.19
C ASP A 181 4.08 -22.52 6.67
N LYS A 182 5.11 -21.69 6.51
CA LYS A 182 6.47 -22.11 6.09
C LYS A 182 7.02 -23.26 6.93
N LYS A 183 6.61 -23.39 8.20
CA LYS A 183 7.08 -24.46 9.09
C LYS A 183 6.50 -25.84 8.75
N LYS A 184 5.43 -25.90 7.95
CA LYS A 184 4.63 -27.13 7.74
C LYS A 184 4.79 -27.75 6.35
N GLY A 185 5.67 -27.23 5.49
CA GLY A 185 5.91 -27.81 4.17
C GLY A 185 6.35 -26.79 3.11
N PRO A 186 6.15 -27.11 1.81
CA PRO A 186 6.46 -26.18 0.74
C PRO A 186 5.64 -24.90 0.87
N GLN A 187 6.24 -23.77 0.48
CA GLN A 187 5.62 -22.46 0.53
C GLN A 187 4.54 -22.36 -0.56
N LEU A 188 3.33 -22.77 -0.20
CA LEU A 188 2.12 -22.74 -1.02
C LEU A 188 1.24 -21.54 -0.66
N ALA A 189 0.53 -21.03 -1.65
CA ALA A 189 -0.50 -20.02 -1.51
C ALA A 189 -1.81 -20.54 -2.14
N TYR A 190 -2.91 -19.91 -1.75
CA TYR A 190 -4.25 -20.27 -2.15
C TYR A 190 -4.97 -19.03 -2.64
N LEU A 191 -5.52 -19.07 -3.85
CA LEU A 191 -6.49 -18.08 -4.33
C LEU A 191 -7.88 -18.67 -4.13
N HIS A 192 -8.66 -18.05 -3.26
CA HIS A 192 -10.05 -18.37 -3.03
C HIS A 192 -10.93 -17.38 -3.78
N ILE A 193 -11.93 -17.91 -4.49
CA ILE A 193 -12.94 -17.12 -5.18
C ILE A 193 -14.26 -17.40 -4.49
N VAL A 194 -14.90 -16.34 -4.03
CA VAL A 194 -16.08 -16.41 -3.18
C VAL A 194 -17.21 -15.61 -3.83
N VAL A 195 -18.37 -16.24 -3.94
CA VAL A 195 -19.60 -15.57 -4.35
C VAL A 195 -20.12 -14.79 -3.14
N PRO A 196 -20.26 -13.46 -3.20
CA PRO A 196 -20.84 -12.69 -2.10
C PRO A 196 -22.27 -13.17 -1.83
N PRO A 197 -22.74 -13.13 -0.56
CA PRO A 197 -24.03 -13.71 -0.17
C PRO A 197 -25.23 -13.09 -0.91
N ARG A 198 -25.12 -11.84 -1.36
CA ARG A 198 -26.16 -11.10 -2.10
C ARG A 198 -25.87 -10.97 -3.61
N GLY A 199 -24.93 -11.77 -4.11
CA GLY A 199 -24.47 -11.74 -5.50
C GLY A 199 -23.38 -10.70 -5.77
N LEU A 200 -22.87 -10.72 -7.01
CA LEU A 200 -21.76 -9.88 -7.43
C LEU A 200 -22.12 -8.40 -7.38
N ALA A 201 -21.14 -7.59 -7.00
CA ALA A 201 -21.24 -6.14 -6.98
C ALA A 201 -21.69 -5.59 -8.35
N GLN A 202 -22.60 -4.61 -8.36
CA GLN A 202 -23.21 -4.09 -9.61
C GLN A 202 -22.83 -2.64 -9.84
N GLY A 203 -22.49 -2.31 -11.09
CA GLY A 203 -22.11 -0.97 -11.50
C GLY A 203 -20.69 -0.95 -12.09
N PRO A 204 -20.33 0.13 -12.80
CA PRO A 204 -19.03 0.24 -13.47
C PRO A 204 -17.86 0.24 -12.47
N ASP A 205 -18.10 0.77 -11.26
CA ASP A 205 -17.10 0.87 -10.21
C ASP A 205 -17.23 -0.23 -9.13
N ALA A 206 -18.22 -1.11 -9.23
CA ALA A 206 -18.50 -2.09 -8.20
C ALA A 206 -17.59 -3.32 -8.28
N HIS A 207 -16.91 -3.64 -7.19
CA HIS A 207 -16.01 -4.80 -7.06
C HIS A 207 -16.37 -5.61 -5.82
N GLY A 208 -15.89 -6.85 -5.76
CA GLY A 208 -15.97 -7.66 -4.53
C GLY A 208 -14.97 -7.21 -3.47
N GLU A 209 -15.00 -7.87 -2.32
CA GLU A 209 -13.97 -7.70 -1.28
C GLU A 209 -12.70 -8.45 -1.67
N HIS A 210 -11.58 -7.73 -1.76
CA HIS A 210 -10.31 -8.30 -2.15
C HIS A 210 -9.33 -8.23 -0.99
N GLU A 211 -8.91 -9.38 -0.47
CA GLU A 211 -8.04 -9.46 0.69
C GLU A 211 -6.96 -10.54 0.54
N ALA A 212 -5.84 -10.32 1.22
CA ALA A 212 -4.79 -11.30 1.40
C ALA A 212 -4.47 -11.46 2.89
N TRP A 213 -4.14 -12.67 3.31
CA TRP A 213 -3.78 -12.96 4.70
C TRP A 213 -2.32 -13.39 4.78
N VAL A 214 -1.47 -12.43 5.17
CA VAL A 214 -0.01 -12.58 5.20
C VAL A 214 0.44 -12.52 6.66
N ALA A 215 1.10 -13.60 7.13
CA ALA A 215 1.55 -13.71 8.53
C ALA A 215 0.44 -13.51 9.59
N GLY A 216 -0.83 -13.75 9.24
CA GLY A 216 -1.98 -13.57 10.14
C GLY A 216 -2.62 -12.19 10.06
N GLU A 217 -2.06 -11.27 9.29
CA GLU A 217 -2.58 -9.92 9.09
C GLU A 217 -3.39 -9.84 7.79
N ARG A 218 -4.48 -9.06 7.83
CA ARG A 218 -5.31 -8.77 6.67
C ARG A 218 -4.66 -7.66 5.86
N TRP A 219 -4.49 -7.92 4.58
CA TRP A 219 -3.96 -7.00 3.59
C TRP A 219 -5.00 -6.76 2.50
N VAL A 220 -4.95 -5.58 1.89
CA VAL A 220 -5.87 -5.12 0.84
C VAL A 220 -5.07 -4.42 -0.26
N ASN A 221 -5.68 -4.22 -1.43
CA ASN A 221 -5.05 -3.48 -2.51
C ASN A 221 -5.48 -2.01 -2.48
N LEU A 222 -4.55 -1.08 -2.75
CA LEU A 222 -4.84 0.35 -2.78
C LEU A 222 -5.98 0.72 -3.74
N SER A 223 -6.09 0.02 -4.88
CA SER A 223 -7.12 0.31 -5.89
C SER A 223 -8.55 -0.01 -5.44
N ASP A 224 -8.73 -0.70 -4.30
CA ASP A 224 -10.05 -0.98 -3.72
C ASP A 224 -10.58 0.21 -2.90
N TYR A 225 -9.72 1.18 -2.56
CA TYR A 225 -10.07 2.35 -1.74
C TYR A 225 -10.10 3.64 -2.55
N ILE A 226 -9.18 3.79 -3.50
CA ILE A 226 -9.04 4.98 -4.33
C ILE A 226 -8.74 4.59 -5.78
N THR A 227 -9.18 5.40 -6.74
CA THR A 227 -9.12 5.09 -8.16
C THR A 227 -7.78 5.54 -8.77
N PRO A 228 -6.98 4.62 -9.34
CA PRO A 228 -5.76 4.97 -10.09
C PRO A 228 -6.06 5.90 -11.27
N GLY A 229 -5.22 6.90 -11.50
CA GLY A 229 -5.39 7.92 -12.54
C GLY A 229 -6.34 9.06 -12.17
N ARG A 230 -7.21 8.89 -11.15
CA ARG A 230 -8.11 9.93 -10.64
C ARG A 230 -7.64 10.49 -9.30
N ASP A 231 -7.38 9.60 -8.35
CA ASP A 231 -7.11 9.95 -6.96
C ASP A 231 -5.60 9.94 -6.65
N TYR A 232 -4.86 9.09 -7.35
CA TYR A 232 -3.40 8.98 -7.31
C TYR A 232 -2.87 8.49 -8.67
N LEU A 233 -1.56 8.56 -8.90
CA LEU A 233 -0.91 8.00 -10.08
C LEU A 233 -0.12 6.74 -9.70
N VAL A 234 -0.36 5.61 -10.36
CA VAL A 234 0.58 4.48 -10.27
C VAL A 234 1.86 4.89 -10.97
N PHE A 235 2.99 4.82 -10.29
CA PHE A 235 4.24 5.32 -10.87
C PHE A 235 5.47 4.59 -10.38
N LYS A 236 6.41 4.32 -11.29
CA LYS A 236 7.75 3.80 -10.95
C LYS A 236 8.78 4.32 -11.96
N SER A 237 9.91 4.81 -11.46
CA SER A 237 10.91 5.50 -12.30
C SER A 237 11.83 4.55 -13.07
N ASN A 238 12.07 3.35 -12.54
CA ASN A 238 13.13 2.42 -12.97
C ASN A 238 12.61 1.11 -13.57
N THR A 239 11.32 0.79 -13.41
CA THR A 239 10.65 -0.37 -14.00
C THR A 239 9.23 0.00 -14.41
N GLU A 240 8.51 -0.95 -15.01
CA GLU A 240 7.09 -0.80 -15.32
C GLU A 240 6.27 -0.59 -14.04
N GLU A 241 5.29 0.32 -14.12
CA GLU A 241 4.28 0.52 -13.09
C GLU A 241 3.47 -0.74 -12.87
N SER A 242 3.09 -1.05 -11.62
CA SER A 242 2.22 -2.20 -11.42
C SER A 242 1.25 -2.10 -10.26
N LEU A 243 -0.05 -2.17 -10.58
CA LEU A 243 -1.15 -2.31 -9.61
C LEU A 243 -1.02 -3.59 -8.76
N HIS A 244 -0.34 -4.62 -9.28
CA HIS A 244 -0.11 -5.88 -8.56
C HIS A 244 0.93 -5.73 -7.42
N ARG A 245 1.66 -4.62 -7.36
CA ARG A 245 2.60 -4.30 -6.28
C ARG A 245 2.04 -3.30 -5.26
N GLN A 246 0.73 -3.07 -5.25
CA GLN A 246 0.07 -2.10 -4.36
C GLN A 246 -0.80 -2.77 -3.28
N TRP A 247 -0.35 -3.92 -2.79
CA TRP A 247 -0.95 -4.60 -1.65
C TRP A 247 -0.22 -4.23 -0.37
N GLY A 248 -0.93 -4.09 0.74
CA GLY A 248 -0.32 -3.83 2.04
C GLY A 248 -1.27 -4.12 3.19
N ALA A 249 -0.76 -4.03 4.42
CA ALA A 249 -1.60 -4.10 5.60
C ALA A 249 -2.69 -3.03 5.55
N VAL A 250 -3.88 -3.33 6.06
CA VAL A 250 -5.05 -2.42 6.00
C VAL A 250 -4.69 -1.03 6.53
N SER A 251 -4.03 -0.94 7.69
CA SER A 251 -3.61 0.33 8.29
C SER A 251 -2.63 1.12 7.42
N THR A 252 -1.71 0.44 6.73
CA THR A 252 -0.81 1.07 5.75
C THR A 252 -1.59 1.65 4.57
N ILE A 253 -2.51 0.88 4.00
CA ILE A 253 -3.32 1.31 2.84
C ILE A 253 -4.20 2.49 3.21
N GLU A 254 -4.90 2.43 4.35
CA GLU A 254 -5.71 3.54 4.86
C GLU A 254 -4.87 4.81 5.05
N SER A 255 -3.67 4.69 5.63
CA SER A 255 -2.76 5.81 5.79
C SER A 255 -2.29 6.39 4.44
N VAL A 256 -2.00 5.54 3.45
CA VAL A 256 -1.65 5.99 2.08
C VAL A 256 -2.83 6.72 1.42
N VAL A 257 -4.07 6.26 1.61
CA VAL A 257 -5.29 6.91 1.11
C VAL A 257 -5.43 8.31 1.69
N GLU A 258 -5.27 8.45 3.01
CA GLU A 258 -5.33 9.75 3.71
C GLU A 258 -4.22 10.70 3.23
N ILE A 259 -2.98 10.20 3.11
CA ILE A 259 -1.85 10.98 2.61
C ILE A 259 -2.12 11.47 1.18
N ALA A 260 -2.62 10.61 0.29
CA ALA A 260 -2.91 10.96 -1.09
C ALA A 260 -4.02 12.03 -1.18
N ALA A 261 -5.09 11.89 -0.40
CA ALA A 261 -6.19 12.84 -0.36
C ALA A 261 -5.73 14.23 0.15
N GLU A 262 -5.02 14.27 1.27
CA GLU A 262 -4.51 15.51 1.86
C GLU A 262 -3.46 16.17 0.93
N TYR A 263 -2.59 15.37 0.31
CA TYR A 263 -1.61 15.87 -0.65
C TYR A 263 -2.29 16.53 -1.84
N ARG A 264 -3.32 15.88 -2.40
CA ARG A 264 -4.11 16.45 -3.49
C ARG A 264 -4.84 17.73 -3.08
N GLN A 265 -5.39 17.77 -1.87
CA GLN A 265 -6.04 18.97 -1.35
C GLN A 265 -5.07 20.15 -1.24
N ARG A 266 -3.83 19.91 -0.77
CA ARG A 266 -2.83 20.98 -0.56
C ARG A 266 -2.09 21.40 -1.82
N THR A 267 -1.94 20.51 -2.80
CA THR A 267 -1.14 20.76 -4.01
C THR A 267 -1.98 20.95 -5.27
N GLY A 268 -3.22 20.47 -5.28
CA GLY A 268 -4.03 20.31 -6.49
C GLY A 268 -3.59 19.16 -7.40
N LEU A 269 -2.56 18.40 -7.03
CA LEU A 269 -1.96 17.35 -7.85
C LEU A 269 -2.17 15.96 -7.24
N PRO A 270 -2.37 14.90 -8.05
CA PRO A 270 -2.38 13.54 -7.53
C PRO A 270 -0.98 13.13 -7.04
N LEU A 271 -0.93 12.38 -5.95
CA LEU A 271 0.32 11.78 -5.46
C LEU A 271 0.70 10.58 -6.35
N GLY A 272 1.98 10.47 -6.72
CA GLY A 272 2.47 9.24 -7.34
C GLY A 272 2.70 8.18 -6.27
N VAL A 273 2.18 6.97 -6.47
CA VAL A 273 2.37 5.83 -5.58
C VAL A 273 2.99 4.69 -6.38
N GLY A 274 4.15 4.23 -5.93
CA GLY A 274 4.87 3.10 -6.51
C GLY A 274 4.55 1.80 -5.78
N ASP A 275 5.61 1.09 -5.42
CA ASP A 275 5.50 -0.22 -4.79
C ASP A 275 5.07 -0.08 -3.32
N ILE A 276 4.26 -1.01 -2.86
CA ILE A 276 3.89 -1.23 -1.46
C ILE A 276 4.31 -2.65 -1.07
N SER A 277 3.70 -3.66 -1.70
CA SER A 277 4.09 -5.07 -1.62
C SER A 277 3.35 -5.88 -2.68
N HIS A 278 3.85 -7.09 -2.97
CA HIS A 278 3.05 -8.14 -3.62
C HIS A 278 1.91 -8.62 -2.72
N VAL A 279 0.84 -9.16 -3.33
CA VAL A 279 -0.32 -9.77 -2.64
C VAL A 279 0.05 -10.89 -1.65
N THR A 280 1.17 -11.57 -1.87
CA THR A 280 1.68 -12.64 -0.98
C THR A 280 2.82 -12.20 -0.08
N GLY A 281 3.10 -10.88 -0.01
CA GLY A 281 4.29 -10.35 0.66
C GLY A 281 5.59 -10.79 -0.02
N GLY A 282 6.68 -10.78 0.74
CA GLY A 282 7.98 -11.32 0.32
C GLY A 282 8.78 -10.39 -0.59
N LYS A 283 10.00 -10.83 -0.94
CA LYS A 283 10.99 -10.01 -1.64
C LYS A 283 10.50 -9.51 -2.99
N ILE A 284 10.65 -8.20 -3.22
CA ILE A 284 10.63 -7.55 -4.54
C ILE A 284 12.08 -7.46 -5.03
N SER A 285 12.32 -7.71 -6.33
CA SER A 285 13.67 -7.92 -6.87
C SER A 285 14.64 -6.77 -6.61
N ASP A 286 14.14 -5.53 -6.59
CA ASP A 286 14.89 -4.29 -6.34
C ASP A 286 14.62 -3.67 -4.96
N HIS A 287 13.52 -4.00 -4.28
CA HIS A 287 13.14 -3.40 -3.00
C HIS A 287 13.10 -4.43 -1.85
N TRP A 288 14.07 -4.34 -0.94
CA TRP A 288 14.21 -5.28 0.18
C TRP A 288 13.16 -5.09 1.27
N THR A 289 12.66 -3.88 1.52
CA THR A 289 11.84 -3.61 2.71
C THR A 289 10.35 -3.94 2.52
N HIS A 290 9.83 -3.80 1.30
CA HIS A 290 8.43 -3.97 0.87
C HIS A 290 7.83 -5.39 1.03
N GLN A 291 8.42 -6.25 1.85
CA GLN A 291 7.99 -7.65 2.01
C GLN A 291 6.78 -7.81 2.94
N HIS A 292 6.52 -6.79 3.76
CA HIS A 292 5.64 -6.85 4.91
C HIS A 292 4.43 -5.93 4.78
N GLY A 293 4.22 -5.28 3.62
CA GLY A 293 3.04 -4.45 3.39
C GLY A 293 2.95 -3.23 4.31
N VAL A 294 4.10 -2.79 4.85
CA VAL A 294 4.25 -1.65 5.75
C VAL A 294 5.24 -0.61 5.21
N ASP A 295 5.53 -0.68 3.92
CA ASP A 295 6.42 0.24 3.21
C ASP A 295 5.71 0.76 1.95
N ALA A 296 5.97 1.99 1.55
CA ALA A 296 5.41 2.58 0.33
C ALA A 296 6.35 3.59 -0.33
N ASP A 297 6.48 3.52 -1.65
CA ASP A 297 7.22 4.52 -2.43
C ASP A 297 6.27 5.58 -2.96
N LEU A 298 6.59 6.86 -2.72
CA LEU A 298 5.78 8.01 -3.09
C LEU A 298 6.55 8.97 -4.00
N TYR A 299 5.99 9.32 -5.15
CA TYR A 299 6.61 10.15 -6.18
C TYR A 299 5.98 11.54 -6.22
N LEU A 300 6.85 12.55 -6.34
CA LEU A 300 6.48 13.97 -6.37
C LEU A 300 6.33 14.43 -7.82
N LEU A 301 5.18 14.14 -8.42
CA LEU A 301 4.95 14.30 -9.86
C LEU A 301 4.13 15.56 -10.18
N ASP A 302 4.36 16.12 -11.37
CA ASP A 302 3.44 17.06 -12.03
C ASP A 302 2.90 16.36 -13.29
N PRO A 303 1.61 16.03 -13.38
CA PRO A 303 1.04 15.42 -14.58
C PRO A 303 1.16 16.28 -15.84
N ALA A 304 1.33 17.61 -15.70
CA ALA A 304 1.48 18.52 -16.82
C ALA A 304 2.93 18.64 -17.33
N ASP A 305 3.93 18.36 -16.47
CA ASP A 305 5.34 18.29 -16.87
C ASP A 305 5.67 16.85 -17.26
N THR A 306 5.64 16.57 -18.56
CA THR A 306 5.88 15.22 -19.07
C THR A 306 7.26 15.06 -19.69
N ASP A 307 7.78 13.84 -19.67
CA ASP A 307 8.94 13.45 -20.44
C ASP A 307 8.59 13.24 -21.94
N LYS A 308 9.60 12.82 -22.71
CA LYS A 308 9.45 12.58 -24.15
C LYS A 308 8.44 11.48 -24.51
N ASP A 309 8.12 10.60 -23.56
CA ASP A 309 7.23 9.47 -23.72
C ASP A 309 5.82 9.81 -23.18
N GLY A 310 5.59 11.07 -22.78
CA GLY A 310 4.32 11.56 -22.25
C GLY A 310 4.06 11.15 -20.80
N ARG A 311 5.04 10.55 -20.11
CA ARG A 311 4.92 10.18 -18.69
C ARG A 311 5.26 11.39 -17.82
N PRO A 312 4.64 11.55 -16.63
CA PRO A 312 5.04 12.59 -15.69
C PRO A 312 6.54 12.55 -15.42
N ARG A 313 7.20 13.70 -15.54
CA ARG A 313 8.64 13.83 -15.40
C ARG A 313 9.04 13.61 -13.95
N VAL A 314 10.09 12.80 -13.78
CA VAL A 314 10.75 12.61 -12.49
C VAL A 314 11.89 13.59 -12.35
N TRP A 315 11.90 14.31 -11.23
CA TRP A 315 13.01 15.14 -10.82
C TRP A 315 13.87 14.38 -9.80
N TRP A 316 15.18 14.31 -10.04
CA TRP A 316 16.14 13.60 -9.20
C TRP A 316 16.87 14.58 -8.29
N SER A 317 16.72 14.41 -6.98
CA SER A 317 17.38 15.19 -5.94
C SER A 317 18.86 14.82 -5.81
N HIS A 318 19.70 15.85 -5.75
CA HIS A 318 21.13 15.76 -5.59
C HIS A 318 21.62 16.85 -4.66
N ILE A 319 22.56 16.54 -3.78
CA ILE A 319 23.23 17.56 -2.96
C ILE A 319 24.59 17.86 -3.60
N LYS A 320 24.82 19.12 -3.96
CA LYS A 320 26.11 19.60 -4.46
C LYS A 320 26.56 20.81 -3.66
N ARG A 321 27.70 20.68 -2.97
CA ARG A 321 28.26 21.74 -2.10
C ARG A 321 27.26 22.23 -1.03
N GLY A 322 26.51 21.30 -0.43
CA GLY A 322 25.51 21.61 0.60
C GLY A 322 24.20 22.20 0.09
N VAL A 323 24.01 22.29 -1.24
CA VAL A 323 22.78 22.82 -1.83
C VAL A 323 22.02 21.69 -2.52
N SER A 324 20.74 21.54 -2.19
CA SER A 324 19.82 20.64 -2.90
C SER A 324 19.59 21.14 -4.33
N MET A 325 19.62 20.20 -5.28
CA MET A 325 19.46 20.41 -6.70
C MET A 325 18.58 19.30 -7.26
N TRP A 326 17.62 19.67 -8.09
CA TRP A 326 16.75 18.73 -8.78
C TRP A 326 17.10 18.72 -10.27
N THR A 327 17.32 17.53 -10.83
CA THR A 327 17.66 17.37 -12.25
C THR A 327 16.79 16.36 -12.96
N SER A 328 16.53 16.58 -14.26
CA SER A 328 15.64 15.73 -15.06
C SER A 328 16.23 14.37 -15.43
N LYS A 329 17.48 14.08 -15.04
CA LYS A 329 18.12 12.77 -15.15
C LYS A 329 18.86 12.41 -13.86
N PRO A 330 19.10 11.11 -13.60
CA PRO A 330 19.86 10.66 -12.44
C PRO A 330 21.28 11.22 -12.39
N LYS A 331 21.85 11.22 -11.17
CA LYS A 331 23.25 11.57 -10.87
C LYS A 331 23.62 13.03 -11.22
N GLY A 332 22.68 13.96 -11.08
CA GLY A 332 22.87 15.40 -11.30
C GLY A 332 23.03 15.76 -12.77
N LYS A 333 22.52 14.92 -13.67
CA LYS A 333 22.60 15.11 -15.12
C LYS A 333 21.28 15.66 -15.65
N GLY A 334 21.31 16.24 -16.84
CA GLY A 334 20.13 16.79 -17.50
C GLY A 334 19.86 18.24 -17.12
N GLU A 335 18.64 18.66 -17.38
CA GLU A 335 18.16 20.02 -17.07
C GLU A 335 17.96 20.16 -15.57
N ARG A 336 18.12 21.39 -15.06
CA ARG A 336 17.82 21.71 -13.67
C ARG A 336 16.38 22.18 -13.57
N GLU A 337 15.69 21.73 -12.53
CA GLU A 337 14.38 22.26 -12.22
C GLU A 337 14.52 23.76 -11.90
N PRO A 338 13.69 24.63 -12.50
CA PRO A 338 13.68 26.04 -12.15
C PRO A 338 13.39 26.26 -10.66
N ARG A 339 14.07 27.25 -10.08
CA ARG A 339 13.75 27.73 -8.73
C ARG A 339 12.51 28.62 -8.78
N LEU A 340 11.77 28.64 -7.67
CA LEU A 340 10.60 29.52 -7.48
C LEU A 340 11.01 31.01 -7.57
N ASP A 341 12.12 31.39 -6.93
CA ASP A 341 12.82 32.64 -7.18
C ASP A 341 14.14 32.37 -7.92
N PRO A 342 14.26 32.74 -9.21
CA PRO A 342 15.48 32.57 -9.98
C PRO A 342 16.69 33.35 -9.44
N ASN A 343 16.47 34.41 -8.65
CA ASN A 343 17.54 35.27 -8.13
C ASN A 343 18.06 34.83 -6.76
N ASP A 344 17.34 33.97 -6.04
CA ASP A 344 17.77 33.41 -4.76
C ASP A 344 18.36 32.01 -4.97
N GLU A 345 19.65 31.85 -4.65
CA GLU A 345 20.33 30.57 -4.78
C GLU A 345 19.84 29.48 -3.81
N LEU A 346 19.15 29.89 -2.75
CA LEU A 346 18.57 29.00 -1.73
C LEU A 346 17.07 28.79 -1.94
N SER A 347 16.47 29.45 -2.94
CA SER A 347 15.06 29.23 -3.25
C SER A 347 14.81 27.78 -3.61
N LEU A 348 13.69 27.28 -3.09
CA LEU A 348 13.14 25.97 -3.42
C LEU A 348 12.77 25.88 -4.90
N THR A 349 12.65 24.64 -5.38
CA THR A 349 11.99 24.29 -6.63
C THR A 349 10.54 23.85 -6.37
N ALA A 350 9.75 23.67 -7.43
CA ALA A 350 8.39 23.15 -7.28
C ALA A 350 8.38 21.74 -6.65
N THR A 351 9.31 20.86 -7.03
CA THR A 351 9.47 19.53 -6.39
C THR A 351 9.88 19.63 -4.93
N SER A 352 10.77 20.57 -4.57
CA SER A 352 11.13 20.81 -3.17
C SER A 352 9.93 21.27 -2.33
N GLN A 353 9.06 22.12 -2.89
CA GLN A 353 7.84 22.55 -2.23
C GLN A 353 6.86 21.38 -2.02
N ARG A 354 6.70 20.52 -3.03
CA ARG A 354 5.89 19.29 -2.92
C ARG A 354 6.43 18.33 -1.87
N LEU A 355 7.74 18.14 -1.81
CA LEU A 355 8.40 17.35 -0.77
C LEU A 355 8.10 17.91 0.63
N ARG A 356 8.19 19.23 0.80
CA ARG A 356 7.87 19.89 2.08
C ARG A 356 6.42 19.65 2.49
N ILE A 357 5.48 19.78 1.55
CA ILE A 357 4.05 19.55 1.82
C ILE A 357 3.83 18.09 2.22
N LEU A 358 4.41 17.13 1.50
CA LEU A 358 4.31 15.70 1.86
C LEU A 358 4.92 15.43 3.24
N ALA A 359 6.08 16.01 3.55
CA ALA A 359 6.71 15.91 4.86
C ALA A 359 5.81 16.46 5.98
N GLN A 360 5.13 17.60 5.77
CA GLN A 360 4.18 18.16 6.74
C GLN A 360 2.98 17.25 6.99
N ILE A 361 2.45 16.61 5.94
CA ILE A 361 1.34 15.67 6.06
C ILE A 361 1.77 14.47 6.89
N VAL A 362 2.88 13.83 6.51
CA VAL A 362 3.39 12.62 7.17
C VAL A 362 3.89 12.90 8.58
N PHE A 363 4.39 14.10 8.86
CA PHE A 363 4.83 14.50 10.20
C PHE A 363 3.71 14.35 11.24
N GLU A 364 2.45 14.53 10.86
CA GLU A 364 1.31 14.33 11.78
C GLU A 364 0.91 12.87 11.98
N ILE A 365 1.45 11.94 11.19
CA ILE A 365 1.08 10.52 11.26
C ILE A 365 2.04 9.80 12.18
N ASP A 366 1.60 9.59 13.42
CA ASP A 366 2.39 8.93 14.45
C ASP A 366 2.88 7.56 14.03
N ALA A 367 2.12 6.76 13.27
CA ALA A 367 2.51 5.39 12.89
C ALA A 367 3.70 5.33 11.91
N VAL A 368 3.97 6.39 11.14
CA VAL A 368 5.11 6.42 10.21
C VAL A 368 6.41 6.57 10.99
N ALA A 369 7.27 5.56 10.88
CA ALA A 369 8.53 5.50 11.60
C ALA A 369 9.67 6.15 10.82
N TYR A 370 9.68 5.92 9.50
CA TYR A 370 10.71 6.40 8.61
C TYR A 370 10.09 7.11 7.42
N PHE A 371 10.55 8.34 7.20
CA PHE A 371 10.35 9.11 5.98
C PHE A 371 11.73 9.27 5.34
N VAL A 372 12.00 8.61 4.21
CA VAL A 372 13.34 8.54 3.62
C VAL A 372 13.38 9.28 2.29
N HIS A 373 14.19 10.33 2.19
CA HIS A 373 14.45 11.05 0.93
C HIS A 373 15.77 11.85 0.97
N ASN A 374 16.43 12.04 -0.17
CA ASN A 374 17.79 12.61 -0.25
C ASN A 374 17.91 14.11 0.11
N ASP A 375 16.84 14.90 -0.03
CA ASP A 375 16.89 16.36 0.15
C ASP A 375 16.95 16.81 1.63
N ALA A 376 18.16 16.97 2.16
CA ALA A 376 18.39 17.42 3.52
C ALA A 376 17.91 18.87 3.78
N ASN A 377 17.89 19.75 2.77
CA ASN A 377 17.49 21.15 2.95
C ASN A 377 16.00 21.26 3.27
N VAL A 378 15.19 20.37 2.72
CA VAL A 378 13.77 20.30 3.04
C VAL A 378 13.54 19.53 4.34
N LEU A 379 14.27 18.44 4.58
CA LEU A 379 13.96 17.49 5.65
C LEU A 379 14.61 17.75 7.00
N ALA A 380 15.77 18.41 7.07
CA ALA A 380 16.47 18.63 8.34
C ALA A 380 15.60 19.30 9.43
N PRO A 381 14.76 20.31 9.12
CA PRO A 381 13.88 20.90 10.12
C PRO A 381 12.82 19.93 10.67
N PHE A 382 12.39 18.94 9.88
CA PHE A 382 11.44 17.93 10.32
C PHE A 382 12.12 16.86 11.17
N ASP A 383 13.34 16.45 10.83
CA ASP A 383 14.06 15.44 11.61
C ASP A 383 14.38 15.93 13.02
N GLU A 384 14.78 17.20 13.17
CA GLU A 384 14.97 17.84 14.48
C GLU A 384 13.67 17.82 15.30
N GLN A 385 12.55 18.27 14.72
CA GLN A 385 11.26 18.30 15.39
C GLN A 385 10.70 16.91 15.73
N VAL A 386 10.91 15.90 14.86
CA VAL A 386 10.49 14.53 15.15
C VAL A 386 11.35 13.93 16.24
N GLY A 387 12.65 14.17 16.25
CA GLY A 387 13.54 13.72 17.32
C GLY A 387 13.03 14.16 18.69
N ASP A 388 12.58 15.42 18.78
CA ASP A 388 12.04 16.00 20.00
C ASP A 388 10.60 15.52 20.31
N ARG A 389 9.71 15.48 19.32
CA ARG A 389 8.30 15.10 19.49
C ARG A 389 8.13 13.59 19.74
N ARG A 390 8.90 12.75 19.05
CA ARG A 390 8.74 11.29 18.98
C ARG A 390 10.11 10.59 18.96
N PRO A 391 10.73 10.36 20.14
CA PRO A 391 12.03 9.70 20.22
C PRO A 391 12.07 8.37 19.46
N GLY A 392 13.06 8.19 18.60
CA GLY A 392 13.30 6.98 17.79
C GLY A 392 12.70 7.01 16.38
N ARG A 393 11.73 7.88 16.08
CA ARG A 393 11.21 8.11 14.71
C ARG A 393 12.13 9.08 13.95
N ARG A 394 12.22 8.94 12.62
CA ARG A 394 13.23 9.68 11.83
C ARG A 394 12.71 10.13 10.47
N PHE A 395 13.08 11.35 10.09
CA PHE A 395 13.03 11.83 8.71
C PHE A 395 14.44 11.66 8.13
N LEU A 396 14.70 10.47 7.59
CA LEU A 396 16.03 10.06 7.13
C LEU A 396 16.38 10.73 5.81
N HIS A 397 17.55 11.38 5.76
CA HIS A 397 18.10 12.00 4.55
C HIS A 397 19.49 11.48 4.19
N ALA A 398 20.10 12.04 3.12
CA ALA A 398 21.37 11.62 2.51
C ALA A 398 22.53 11.33 3.49
N ASP A 399 22.51 11.94 4.68
CA ASP A 399 23.54 11.78 5.72
C ASP A 399 23.28 10.59 6.66
N ASN A 400 22.39 9.70 6.28
CA ASN A 400 21.95 8.49 6.99
C ASN A 400 23.08 7.51 7.42
N ARG A 401 24.37 7.82 7.20
CA ARG A 401 25.54 6.97 7.55
C ARG A 401 25.58 5.61 6.83
N GLY A 402 24.83 5.45 5.73
CA GLY A 402 24.93 4.29 4.83
C GLY A 402 24.05 3.09 5.18
N TYR A 403 23.01 3.28 5.98
CA TYR A 403 22.08 2.21 6.39
C TYR A 403 20.87 2.07 5.47
N TRP A 404 20.41 3.16 4.85
CA TRP A 404 19.36 3.11 3.82
C TRP A 404 19.92 3.56 2.47
N PRO A 405 19.45 2.97 1.35
CA PRO A 405 19.84 3.43 0.03
C PRO A 405 19.39 4.88 -0.20
N THR A 406 20.05 5.56 -1.13
CA THR A 406 19.68 6.93 -1.50
C THR A 406 18.38 6.91 -2.30
N HIS A 407 17.36 7.59 -1.77
CA HIS A 407 16.06 7.80 -2.42
C HIS A 407 16.05 9.21 -3.01
N ALA A 408 16.46 9.34 -4.27
CA ALA A 408 16.68 10.62 -4.93
C ALA A 408 15.47 11.07 -5.77
N ASP A 409 14.59 10.15 -6.14
CA ASP A 409 13.50 10.34 -7.08
C ASP A 409 12.12 10.11 -6.47
N HIS A 410 12.08 9.54 -5.27
CA HIS A 410 10.86 9.24 -4.54
C HIS A 410 11.12 9.29 -3.03
N VAL A 411 10.05 9.47 -2.27
CA VAL A 411 10.04 9.32 -0.81
C VAL A 411 9.68 7.89 -0.48
N HIS A 412 10.47 7.24 0.37
CA HIS A 412 10.11 5.94 0.92
C HIS A 412 9.56 6.09 2.33
N LEU A 413 8.35 5.59 2.56
CA LEU A 413 7.71 5.57 3.87
C LEU A 413 7.72 4.16 4.44
N ARG A 414 7.87 4.07 5.77
CA ARG A 414 7.66 2.83 6.51
C ARG A 414 6.89 3.05 7.80
N TRP A 415 5.87 2.21 8.01
CA TRP A 415 5.05 2.17 9.21
C TRP A 415 5.66 1.16 10.20
N VAL A 416 5.80 1.59 11.45
CA VAL A 416 6.20 0.70 12.56
C VAL A 416 5.40 1.09 13.79
N GLU A 417 4.69 0.10 14.33
CA GLU A 417 3.93 0.25 15.56
C GLU A 417 4.83 0.18 16.80
N GLY A 418 4.38 0.83 17.87
CA GLY A 418 5.04 0.82 19.17
C GLY A 418 6.25 1.75 19.28
N LYS A 419 7.02 1.53 20.35
CA LYS A 419 8.20 2.33 20.69
C LYS A 419 9.39 1.89 19.84
N LEU A 420 10.01 2.84 19.16
CA LEU A 420 11.27 2.61 18.46
C LEU A 420 12.45 2.80 19.42
N PRO A 421 13.53 2.02 19.25
CA PRO A 421 14.73 2.22 20.05
C PRO A 421 15.30 3.62 19.80
N VAL A 422 15.50 4.36 20.89
CA VAL A 422 16.23 5.63 20.89
C VAL A 422 17.73 5.29 20.83
N ASP A 423 18.53 6.12 20.16
CA ASP A 423 20.00 5.97 20.01
C ASP A 423 20.51 4.79 19.16
N VAL A 424 19.62 3.98 18.60
CA VAL A 424 20.00 2.95 17.62
C VAL A 424 19.67 3.45 16.22
N THR A 425 20.65 3.43 15.32
CA THR A 425 20.37 3.77 13.92
C THR A 425 19.48 2.69 13.31
N PRO A 426 18.29 3.06 12.81
CA PRO A 426 17.33 2.09 12.31
C PRO A 426 17.88 1.38 11.08
N ARG A 427 17.85 0.06 11.11
CA ARG A 427 18.20 -0.78 9.96
C ARG A 427 16.93 -1.08 9.14
N PRO A 428 17.04 -1.18 7.80
CA PRO A 428 15.94 -1.60 6.92
C PRO A 428 15.32 -2.94 7.30
#